data_AF-A0A137ZZ69-F1
#
_entry.id   AF-A0A137ZZ69-F1
#
_cell.length_a   1.000
_cell.length_b   1.000
_cell.length_c   1.000
_cell.angle_alpha   90.00
_cell.angle_beta   90.00
_cell.angle_gamma   90.00
#
_symmetry.space_group_name_H-M   'P 1'
#
loop_
_entity.id
_entity.type
_entity.pdbx_description
1 polymer ?
#
loop_
_entity_poly.entity_id
_entity_poly.type
_entity_poly.pdbx_seq_one_letter_code
_entity_poly.pdbx_strand_id
1 'polypeptide(L)'
;MTSRTARIALAAGACTTLALGALPATASADTVVRFDGWVTTPGFADPMPFPSVHYTGTVDAKGWITVRPDCIKGGLGGPSAPCVDNPALRATIANRTLSWWNDGKRYGGEVKAQPDGSFTTLIGEKRVTFTVGGPGTVGKAIGHYSA
;
A
#
# COMPACT_ATOMS: atom_id res chain seq x y z
N MET A 1 66.02 51.35 -19.43
CA MET A 1 65.43 52.55 -18.80
C MET A 1 64.00 52.21 -18.37
N THR A 2 63.72 52.53 -17.10
CA THR A 2 62.41 52.70 -16.42
C THR A 2 61.42 51.54 -16.29
N SER A 3 61.45 50.95 -15.09
CA SER A 3 60.34 50.32 -14.36
C SER A 3 59.04 51.15 -14.36
N ARG A 4 57.90 50.47 -14.37
CA ARG A 4 56.71 50.86 -13.60
C ARG A 4 56.21 49.68 -12.75
N THR A 5 56.69 49.72 -11.51
CA THR A 5 56.11 49.39 -10.21
C THR A 5 54.69 48.81 -10.13
N ALA A 6 54.63 47.53 -9.74
CA ALA A 6 53.88 46.87 -8.65
C ALA A 6 52.47 47.32 -8.22
N ARG A 7 51.59 46.33 -7.96
CA ARG A 7 51.13 45.97 -6.60
C ARG A 7 50.47 44.59 -6.58
N ILE A 8 51.03 43.73 -5.73
CA ILE A 8 50.46 42.45 -5.28
C ILE A 8 49.35 42.77 -4.27
N ALA A 9 48.22 42.08 -4.38
CA ALA A 9 47.38 41.78 -3.23
C ALA A 9 46.81 40.37 -3.39
N LEU A 10 47.39 39.42 -2.64
CA LEU A 10 46.73 38.16 -2.31
C LEU A 10 45.48 38.49 -1.50
N ALA A 11 44.32 37.99 -1.94
CA ALA A 11 43.22 37.70 -1.04
C ALA A 11 42.98 36.20 -1.10
N ALA A 12 43.45 35.51 -0.06
CA ALA A 12 43.03 34.16 0.26
C ALA A 12 41.52 34.14 0.51
N GLY A 13 40.81 33.16 -0.06
CA GLY A 13 39.36 33.10 0.08
C GLY A 13 38.77 31.79 -0.43
N ALA A 14 38.94 30.75 0.39
CA ALA A 14 38.09 29.57 0.51
C ALA A 14 37.79 28.71 -0.74
N CYS A 15 38.41 27.52 -0.76
CA CYS A 15 37.76 26.30 -1.21
C CYS A 15 36.34 26.23 -0.62
N THR A 16 35.32 26.36 -1.46
CA THR A 16 34.06 25.67 -1.22
C THR A 16 33.88 24.72 -2.39
N THR A 17 34.22 23.47 -2.11
CA THR A 17 33.75 22.30 -2.85
C THR A 17 32.29 22.54 -3.20
N LEU A 18 31.99 22.61 -4.50
CA LEU A 18 30.67 22.30 -5.01
C LEU A 18 30.43 20.85 -4.60
N ALA A 19 29.84 20.68 -3.42
CA ALA A 19 29.27 19.43 -3.01
C ALA A 19 28.34 19.03 -4.15
N LEU A 20 28.65 17.90 -4.79
CA LEU A 20 27.63 17.06 -5.39
C LEU A 20 26.62 16.81 -4.27
N GLY A 21 25.63 17.69 -4.17
CA GLY A 21 24.51 17.55 -3.28
C GLY A 21 23.84 16.26 -3.68
N ALA A 22 24.07 15.23 -2.87
CA ALA A 22 23.40 13.95 -2.96
C ALA A 22 21.89 14.19 -2.99
N LEU A 23 21.34 14.16 -4.19
CA LEU A 23 19.91 13.99 -4.39
C LEU A 23 19.54 12.59 -3.86
N PRO A 24 18.38 12.49 -3.21
CA PRO A 24 18.21 11.72 -1.99
C PRO A 24 18.15 10.22 -2.26
N ALA A 25 18.45 9.46 -1.19
CA ALA A 25 18.36 8.02 -1.11
C ALA A 25 17.18 7.45 -1.91
N THR A 26 17.51 6.60 -2.89
CA THR A 26 16.72 5.47 -3.37
C THR A 26 15.22 5.56 -3.06
N ALA A 27 14.43 6.03 -4.03
CA ALA A 27 13.02 5.67 -4.10
C ALA A 27 12.95 4.14 -4.24
N SER A 28 12.90 3.44 -3.11
CA SER A 28 12.57 2.02 -3.10
C SER A 28 11.15 1.94 -3.63
N ALA A 29 11.00 1.44 -4.85
CA ALA A 29 9.70 1.28 -5.47
C ALA A 29 8.83 0.39 -4.57
N ASP A 30 7.61 0.85 -4.28
CA ASP A 30 6.64 0.05 -3.56
C ASP A 30 6.39 -1.25 -4.34
N THR A 31 6.44 -2.39 -3.66
CA THR A 31 6.18 -3.69 -4.29
C THR A 31 4.68 -3.95 -4.33
N VAL A 32 4.13 -4.17 -5.51
CA VAL A 32 2.70 -4.47 -5.68
C VAL A 32 2.41 -5.91 -5.23
N VAL A 33 1.38 -6.06 -4.40
CA VAL A 33 0.83 -7.35 -3.96
C VAL A 33 -0.54 -7.53 -4.60
N ARG A 34 -0.68 -8.58 -5.41
CA ARG A 34 -1.99 -8.99 -5.95
C ARG A 34 -2.67 -9.93 -4.96
N PHE A 35 -3.97 -9.75 -4.81
CA PHE A 35 -4.79 -10.69 -4.04
C PHE A 35 -5.61 -11.50 -5.02
N ASP A 36 -5.70 -12.80 -4.77
CA ASP A 36 -6.55 -13.71 -5.51
C ASP A 36 -7.84 -13.95 -4.73
N GLY A 37 -8.97 -13.86 -5.41
CA GLY A 37 -10.29 -14.16 -4.86
C GLY A 37 -11.12 -12.95 -4.48
N TRP A 38 -12.38 -13.21 -4.18
CA TRP A 38 -13.39 -12.21 -3.90
C TRP A 38 -13.96 -12.39 -2.50
N VAL A 39 -14.29 -11.27 -1.85
CA VAL A 39 -14.93 -11.26 -0.54
C VAL A 39 -16.29 -10.60 -0.65
N THR A 40 -17.34 -11.32 -0.30
CA THR A 40 -18.75 -10.90 -0.40
C THR A 40 -19.35 -10.68 0.98
N THR A 41 -20.10 -9.59 1.18
CA THR A 41 -20.80 -9.30 2.44
C THR A 41 -22.32 -9.52 2.29
N PRO A 42 -22.88 -10.67 2.72
CA PRO A 42 -24.33 -10.86 2.77
C PRO A 42 -25.02 -9.85 3.69
N GLY A 43 -26.01 -9.14 3.16
CA GLY A 43 -26.95 -8.28 3.89
C GLY A 43 -28.27 -9.01 4.10
N PHE A 44 -28.73 -9.16 5.34
CA PHE A 44 -30.00 -9.85 5.62
C PHE A 44 -31.25 -8.97 5.37
N ALA A 45 -31.09 -7.67 5.12
CA ALA A 45 -32.19 -6.71 5.04
C ALA A 45 -32.66 -6.38 3.60
N ASP A 46 -31.94 -6.82 2.56
CA ASP A 46 -32.22 -6.42 1.17
C ASP A 46 -32.08 -7.65 0.26
N PRO A 47 -33.08 -8.00 -0.57
CA PRO A 47 -33.09 -9.24 -1.36
C PRO A 47 -32.12 -9.13 -2.53
N MET A 48 -30.83 -9.27 -2.23
CA MET A 48 -29.70 -9.17 -3.16
C MET A 48 -29.62 -7.84 -3.89
N PRO A 49 -28.39 -7.35 -4.18
CA PRO A 49 -27.20 -8.20 -4.39
C PRO A 49 -25.96 -7.66 -3.67
N PHE A 50 -25.36 -8.56 -2.90
CA PHE A 50 -24.30 -8.29 -1.94
C PHE A 50 -23.02 -7.75 -2.58
N PRO A 51 -22.38 -6.73 -1.98
CA PRO A 51 -21.12 -6.23 -2.50
C PRO A 51 -20.04 -7.31 -2.39
N SER A 52 -19.47 -7.67 -3.54
CA SER A 52 -18.31 -8.53 -3.70
C SER A 52 -17.11 -7.67 -4.06
N VAL A 53 -15.97 -7.91 -3.42
CA VAL A 53 -14.81 -7.02 -3.52
C VAL A 53 -13.55 -7.82 -3.81
N HIS A 54 -12.75 -7.27 -4.69
CA HIS A 54 -11.40 -7.68 -4.96
C HIS A 54 -10.42 -6.65 -4.36
N TYR A 55 -9.18 -7.07 -4.08
CA TYR A 55 -8.20 -6.26 -3.39
C TYR A 55 -6.87 -6.19 -4.13
N THR A 56 -6.15 -5.10 -3.91
CA THR A 56 -4.74 -4.96 -4.29
C THR A 56 -3.99 -4.33 -3.13
N GLY A 57 -2.71 -4.61 -3.02
CA GLY A 57 -1.85 -3.99 -2.02
C GLY A 57 -0.54 -3.46 -2.57
N THR A 58 0.10 -2.61 -1.79
CA THR A 58 1.48 -2.15 -1.99
C THR A 58 2.25 -2.27 -0.69
N VAL A 59 3.48 -2.78 -0.76
CA VAL A 59 4.41 -2.86 0.37
C VAL A 59 5.53 -1.86 0.15
N ASP A 60 5.73 -0.96 1.11
CA ASP A 60 6.79 0.03 1.06
C ASP A 60 8.15 -0.54 1.50
N ALA A 61 9.20 0.26 1.32
CA ALA A 61 10.57 -0.08 1.72
C ALA A 61 10.75 -0.41 3.21
N LYS A 62 9.84 0.08 4.05
CA LYS A 62 9.88 -0.08 5.51
C LYS A 62 9.07 -1.31 5.96
N GLY A 63 8.47 -2.04 5.02
CA GLY A 63 7.64 -3.21 5.31
C GLY A 63 6.23 -2.85 5.79
N TRP A 64 5.71 -1.67 5.47
CA TRP A 64 4.29 -1.35 5.63
C TRP A 64 3.53 -1.83 4.42
N ILE A 65 2.45 -2.59 4.64
CA ILE A 65 1.50 -2.89 3.58
C ILE A 65 0.31 -1.94 3.67
N THR A 66 -0.13 -1.46 2.51
CA THR A 66 -1.44 -0.82 2.31
C THR A 66 -2.25 -1.68 1.36
N VAL A 67 -3.37 -2.24 1.81
CA VAL A 67 -4.31 -3.02 1.01
C VAL A 67 -5.57 -2.20 0.77
N ARG A 68 -6.04 -2.11 -0.47
CA ARG A 68 -7.22 -1.35 -0.85
C ARG A 68 -8.15 -2.16 -1.75
N PRO A 69 -9.47 -1.90 -1.70
CA PRO A 69 -10.39 -2.40 -2.72
C PRO A 69 -9.94 -1.90 -4.10
N ASP A 70 -9.72 -2.80 -5.06
CA ASP A 70 -9.43 -2.42 -6.45
C ASP A 70 -10.70 -2.46 -7.31
N CYS A 71 -11.61 -3.37 -7.01
CA CYS A 71 -12.89 -3.50 -7.66
C CYS A 71 -13.96 -3.91 -6.66
N ILE A 72 -15.05 -3.15 -6.62
CA ILE A 72 -16.27 -3.51 -5.90
C ILE A 72 -17.35 -3.79 -6.94
N LYS A 73 -17.93 -4.98 -6.88
CA LYS A 73 -19.11 -5.39 -7.64
C LYS A 73 -20.28 -5.40 -6.68
N GLY A 74 -21.29 -4.56 -6.93
CA GLY A 74 -22.59 -4.67 -6.28
C GLY A 74 -23.62 -5.11 -7.30
N GLY A 75 -24.75 -5.66 -6.88
CA GLY A 75 -25.90 -5.69 -7.78
C GLY A 75 -26.17 -6.99 -8.56
N LEU A 76 -27.30 -7.00 -9.28
CA LEU A 76 -28.00 -8.19 -9.80
C LEU A 76 -27.23 -8.77 -10.99
N GLY A 77 -26.14 -8.11 -11.40
CA GLY A 77 -25.23 -8.56 -12.43
C GLY A 77 -24.31 -9.70 -12.00
N GLY A 78 -24.33 -10.09 -10.72
CA GLY A 78 -23.51 -11.20 -10.21
C GLY A 78 -22.01 -10.96 -10.46
N PRO A 79 -21.20 -12.00 -10.69
CA PRO A 79 -19.77 -11.84 -10.97
C PRO A 79 -19.47 -11.06 -12.26
N SER A 80 -20.47 -10.78 -13.10
CA SER A 80 -20.37 -10.01 -14.34
C SER A 80 -20.67 -8.53 -14.17
N ALA A 81 -21.07 -8.08 -12.97
CA ALA A 81 -21.29 -6.67 -12.70
C ALA A 81 -20.00 -5.85 -12.93
N PRO A 82 -20.10 -4.61 -13.45
CA PRO A 82 -18.94 -3.75 -13.61
C PRO A 82 -18.34 -3.36 -12.26
N CYS A 83 -17.04 -3.08 -12.26
CA CYS A 83 -16.38 -2.48 -11.10
C CYS A 83 -16.93 -1.08 -10.87
N VAL A 84 -17.40 -0.81 -9.67
CA VAL A 84 -17.87 0.51 -9.26
C VAL A 84 -16.97 1.06 -8.16
N ASP A 85 -16.64 2.35 -8.27
CA ASP A 85 -16.00 3.08 -7.19
C ASP A 85 -17.04 4.00 -6.53
N ASN A 86 -17.67 3.48 -5.46
CA ASN A 86 -18.69 4.22 -4.72
C ASN A 86 -18.34 4.25 -3.22
N PRO A 87 -18.14 5.44 -2.61
CA PRO A 87 -17.86 5.58 -1.18
C PRO A 87 -18.90 4.92 -0.27
N ALA A 88 -20.18 4.92 -0.64
CA ALA A 88 -21.24 4.26 0.13
C ALA A 88 -21.03 2.74 0.19
N LEU A 89 -20.59 2.12 -0.91
CA LEU A 89 -20.26 0.70 -0.93
C LEU A 89 -18.99 0.39 -0.15
N ARG A 90 -17.98 1.27 -0.20
CA ARG A 90 -16.75 1.16 0.61
C ARG A 90 -17.07 1.15 2.12
N ALA A 91 -18.02 1.97 2.56
CA ALA A 91 -18.47 1.97 3.95
C ALA A 91 -19.07 0.62 4.38
N THR A 92 -19.78 -0.09 3.49
CA THR A 92 -20.36 -1.42 3.82
C THR A 92 -19.32 -2.51 4.04
N ILE A 93 -18.09 -2.31 3.58
CA ILE A 93 -16.98 -3.27 3.68
C ILE A 93 -15.94 -2.87 4.73
N ALA A 94 -16.17 -1.76 5.45
CA ALA A 94 -15.33 -1.28 6.55
C ALA A 94 -15.36 -2.16 7.82
N ASN A 95 -16.15 -3.24 7.81
CA ASN A 95 -16.21 -4.21 8.92
C ASN A 95 -15.29 -5.43 8.72
N ARG A 96 -14.50 -5.45 7.64
CA ARG A 96 -13.63 -6.58 7.28
C ARG A 96 -12.32 -6.55 8.07
N THR A 97 -11.66 -7.71 8.09
CA THR A 97 -10.37 -7.93 8.73
C THR A 97 -9.36 -8.39 7.69
N LEU A 98 -8.18 -7.80 7.72
CA LEU A 98 -6.97 -8.32 7.09
C LEU A 98 -6.18 -9.07 8.16
N SER A 99 -6.06 -10.38 8.01
CA SER A 99 -5.14 -11.22 8.78
C SER A 99 -3.87 -11.44 7.96
N TRP A 100 -2.71 -11.48 8.61
CA TRP A 100 -1.44 -11.73 7.93
C TRP A 100 -0.49 -12.54 8.80
N TRP A 101 0.39 -13.28 8.12
CA TRP A 101 1.38 -14.14 8.75
C TRP A 101 2.72 -14.03 8.02
N ASN A 102 3.78 -13.69 8.75
CA ASN A 102 5.15 -13.63 8.27
C ASN A 102 5.88 -14.94 8.63
N ASP A 103 6.09 -15.79 7.65
CA ASP A 103 6.75 -17.09 7.83
C ASP A 103 8.22 -16.94 8.27
N GLY A 104 8.90 -15.93 7.73
CA GLY A 104 10.32 -15.72 7.93
C GLY A 104 10.68 -15.25 9.35
N LYS A 105 9.73 -14.65 10.05
CA LYS A 105 9.89 -14.10 11.41
C LYS A 105 8.97 -14.76 12.43
N ARG A 106 8.03 -15.61 11.99
CA ARG A 106 7.05 -16.34 12.82
C ARG A 106 6.20 -15.43 13.70
N TYR A 107 5.68 -14.36 13.12
CA TYR A 107 4.70 -13.50 13.76
C TYR A 107 3.61 -13.13 12.76
N GLY A 108 2.46 -12.74 13.27
CA GLY A 108 1.31 -12.34 12.49
C GLY A 108 0.45 -11.36 13.25
N GLY A 109 -0.61 -10.91 12.61
CA GLY A 109 -1.55 -9.99 13.22
C GLY A 109 -2.82 -9.86 12.42
N GLU A 110 -3.75 -9.10 12.99
CA GLU A 110 -5.01 -8.75 12.36
C GLU A 110 -5.22 -7.25 12.45
N VAL A 111 -5.74 -6.66 11.37
CA VAL A 111 -6.12 -5.25 11.33
C VAL A 111 -7.51 -5.12 10.71
N LYS A 112 -8.35 -4.30 11.33
CA LYS A 112 -9.68 -3.98 10.79
C LYS A 112 -9.56 -2.99 9.64
N ALA A 113 -10.50 -3.06 8.72
CA ALA A 113 -10.62 -2.08 7.65
C ALA A 113 -10.83 -0.68 8.24
N GLN A 114 -10.22 0.31 7.59
CA GLN A 114 -10.54 1.71 7.77
C GLN A 114 -11.92 2.03 7.15
N PRO A 115 -12.51 3.21 7.44
CA PRO A 115 -13.81 3.60 6.88
C PRO A 115 -13.87 3.61 5.34
N ASP A 116 -12.73 3.75 4.67
CA ASP A 116 -12.60 3.70 3.21
C ASP A 116 -12.43 2.27 2.65
N GLY A 117 -12.47 1.26 3.52
CA GLY A 117 -12.29 -0.15 3.18
C GLY A 117 -10.82 -0.59 3.03
N SER A 118 -9.86 0.30 3.32
CA SER A 118 -8.43 0.01 3.24
C SER A 118 -7.87 -0.59 4.53
N PHE A 119 -6.71 -1.23 4.44
CA PHE A 119 -5.99 -1.80 5.56
C PHE A 119 -4.54 -1.32 5.52
N THR A 120 -3.98 -0.98 6.67
CA THR A 120 -2.58 -0.58 6.76
C THR A 120 -1.95 -1.20 8.01
N THR A 121 -0.83 -1.89 7.85
CA THR A 121 -0.13 -2.53 8.97
C THR A 121 1.34 -2.80 8.65
N LEU A 122 2.16 -2.91 9.69
CA LEU A 122 3.59 -3.20 9.58
C LEU A 122 3.77 -4.73 9.58
N ILE A 123 4.21 -5.27 8.44
CA ILE A 123 4.39 -6.71 8.21
C ILE A 123 5.85 -7.14 8.30
N GLY A 124 6.74 -6.16 8.38
CA GLY A 124 8.19 -6.33 8.35
C GLY A 124 8.70 -6.79 7.00
N GLU A 125 9.84 -7.47 7.03
CA GLU A 125 10.53 -8.00 5.85
C GLU A 125 10.28 -9.51 5.70
N LYS A 126 10.57 -10.07 4.52
CA LYS A 126 10.46 -11.50 4.15
C LYS A 126 9.08 -11.93 3.63
N ARG A 127 8.88 -13.26 3.55
CA ARG A 127 7.68 -13.92 3.02
C ARG A 127 6.48 -13.72 3.95
N VAL A 128 5.44 -13.08 3.43
CA VAL A 128 4.19 -12.80 4.16
C VAL A 128 2.99 -13.27 3.33
N THR A 129 2.06 -13.94 4.00
CA THR A 129 0.75 -14.28 3.44
C THR A 129 -0.32 -13.40 4.06
N PHE A 130 -1.22 -12.88 3.22
CA PHE A 130 -2.33 -12.02 3.59
C PHE A 130 -3.64 -12.74 3.34
N THR A 131 -4.64 -12.48 4.18
CA THR A 131 -6.00 -12.95 3.97
C THR A 131 -6.97 -11.85 4.38
N VAL A 132 -7.74 -11.35 3.41
CA VAL A 132 -8.87 -10.45 3.68
C VAL A 132 -10.16 -11.28 3.78
N GLY A 133 -10.92 -11.03 4.84
CA GLY A 133 -12.19 -11.67 5.10
C GLY A 133 -12.81 -11.13 6.38
N GLY A 134 -13.55 -11.96 7.09
CA GLY A 134 -14.04 -11.64 8.44
C GLY A 134 -15.40 -12.25 8.75
N PRO A 135 -15.88 -12.08 9.99
CA PRO A 135 -17.21 -12.52 10.40
C PRO A 135 -18.28 -11.96 9.47
N GLY A 136 -19.23 -12.80 9.05
CA GLY A 136 -20.33 -12.39 8.18
C GLY A 136 -19.92 -12.13 6.72
N THR A 137 -18.75 -12.59 6.29
CA THR A 137 -18.34 -12.56 4.87
C THR A 137 -18.32 -13.96 4.26
N VAL A 138 -18.51 -14.03 2.94
CA VAL A 138 -18.39 -15.25 2.13
C VAL A 138 -17.21 -15.08 1.18
N GLY A 139 -16.34 -16.09 1.12
CA GLY A 139 -15.10 -16.05 0.33
C GLY A 139 -13.93 -15.44 1.10
N LYS A 140 -12.75 -15.44 0.46
CA LYS A 140 -11.50 -14.88 0.99
C LYS A 140 -10.70 -14.30 -0.19
N ALA A 141 -9.96 -13.22 0.07
CA ALA A 141 -8.95 -12.73 -0.85
C ALA A 141 -7.57 -12.99 -0.23
N ILE A 142 -6.68 -13.65 -0.96
CA ILE A 142 -5.37 -14.11 -0.46
C ILE A 142 -4.27 -13.45 -1.27
N GLY A 143 -3.33 -12.80 -0.60
CA GLY A 143 -2.16 -12.20 -1.23
C GLY A 143 -0.88 -12.83 -0.71
N HIS A 144 0.16 -12.85 -1.53
CA HIS A 144 1.49 -13.29 -1.12
C HIS A 144 2.52 -12.22 -1.45
N TYR A 145 3.41 -11.97 -0.50
CA TYR A 145 4.56 -11.09 -0.66
C TYR A 145 5.83 -11.84 -0.32
N SER A 146 6.89 -11.57 -1.09
CA SER A 146 8.24 -12.06 -0.84
C SER A 146 9.22 -10.99 -1.29
N ALA A 147 10.12 -10.61 -0.39
CA ALA A 147 11.29 -9.79 -0.63
C ALA A 147 12.54 -10.49 -0.12
#